data_AF-A0AA51J9B5-F1
#
_entry.id   AF-A0AA51J9B5-F1
#
_cell.length_a   1.000
_cell.length_b   1.000
_cell.length_c   1.000
_cell.angle_alpha   90.00
_cell.angle_beta   90.00
_cell.angle_gamma   90.00
#
_symmetry.space_group_name_H-M   'P 1'
#
loop_
_entity.id
_entity.type
_entity.pdbx_description
1 polymer ?
#
loop_
_entity_poly.entity_id
_entity_poly.type
_entity_poly.pdbx_seq_one_letter_code
_entity_poly.pdbx_strand_id
1 'polypeptide(L)'
;FESTERTCNQTILSLSKIVSESIVNLLNTEDIVKKLQDSPDNKLALWEQMKIMIFTRICVLVYALSILNVTLRVQLNIIGGYLYRDSVREEEPMIDSDLQAKYLSLCHHFVGPGVEDLKNQIEKAVKRVVEPISLKKKITLQEVEQVFWSIQT
;
A
#
# COMPACT_ATOMS: atom_id res chain seq x y z
N PHE A 1 -0.99 -17.26 -21.64
CA PHE A 1 0.00 -16.30 -21.12
C PHE A 1 -0.46 -14.86 -21.29
N GLU A 2 -0.56 -14.31 -22.51
CA GLU A 2 -1.00 -12.91 -22.72
C GLU A 2 -2.38 -12.57 -22.12
N SER A 3 -3.35 -13.49 -22.20
CA SER A 3 -4.65 -13.30 -21.55
C SER A 3 -4.54 -13.21 -20.03
N THR A 4 -3.69 -14.05 -19.41
CA THR A 4 -3.45 -14.05 -17.96
C THR A 4 -2.78 -12.76 -17.52
N GLU A 5 -1.85 -12.24 -18.33
CA GLU A 5 -1.19 -10.96 -18.07
C GLU A 5 -2.18 -9.79 -18.14
N ARG A 6 -3.07 -9.77 -19.15
CA ARG A 6 -4.12 -8.75 -19.25
C ARG A 6 -5.05 -8.76 -18.04
N THR A 7 -5.53 -9.93 -17.64
CA THR A 7 -6.35 -10.09 -16.43
C THR A 7 -5.60 -9.59 -15.20
N CYS A 8 -4.31 -9.94 -15.07
CA CYS A 8 -3.47 -9.48 -13.97
C CYS A 8 -3.35 -7.96 -13.91
N ASN A 9 -3.08 -7.31 -15.05
CA ASN A 9 -2.97 -5.86 -15.10
C ASN A 9 -4.31 -5.18 -14.74
N GLN A 10 -5.44 -5.71 -15.19
CA GLN A 10 -6.76 -5.20 -14.83
C GLN A 10 -7.05 -5.35 -13.33
N THR A 11 -6.76 -6.51 -12.74
CA THR A 11 -6.93 -6.75 -11.30
C THR A 11 -6.02 -5.85 -10.47
N ILE A 12 -4.75 -5.69 -10.88
CA ILE A 12 -3.80 -4.77 -10.22
C ILE A 12 -4.35 -3.35 -10.24
N LEU A 13 -4.81 -2.84 -11.39
CA LEU A 13 -5.33 -1.47 -11.48
C LEU A 13 -6.56 -1.26 -10.59
N SER A 14 -7.49 -2.23 -10.58
CA SER A 14 -8.69 -2.16 -9.73
C SER A 14 -8.34 -2.16 -8.24
N LEU A 15 -7.54 -3.13 -7.79
CA LEU A 15 -7.19 -3.26 -6.38
C LEU A 15 -6.25 -2.16 -5.90
N SER A 16 -5.36 -1.65 -6.76
CA SER A 16 -4.46 -0.52 -6.44
C SER A 16 -5.25 0.74 -6.13
N LYS A 17 -6.36 0.97 -6.85
CA LYS A 17 -7.27 2.09 -6.57
C LYS A 17 -7.89 1.97 -5.18
N ILE A 18 -8.43 0.80 -4.84
CA ILE A 18 -9.04 0.52 -3.54
C ILE A 18 -8.03 0.70 -2.40
N VAL A 19 -6.82 0.13 -2.56
CA VAL A 19 -5.75 0.27 -1.56
C VAL A 19 -5.33 1.74 -1.42
N SER A 20 -5.18 2.47 -2.52
CA SER A 20 -4.81 3.88 -2.49
C SER A 20 -5.86 4.72 -1.75
N GLU A 21 -7.14 4.54 -2.07
CA GLU A 21 -8.26 5.23 -1.41
C GLU A 21 -8.31 4.91 0.09
N SER A 22 -8.12 3.63 0.47
CA SER A 22 -8.02 3.22 1.88
C SER A 22 -6.87 3.96 2.60
N ILE A 23 -5.69 4.03 1.99
CA ILE A 23 -4.53 4.72 2.56
C ILE A 23 -4.78 6.22 2.71
N VAL A 24 -5.43 6.86 1.72
CA VAL A 24 -5.82 8.28 1.81
C VAL A 24 -6.77 8.51 2.98
N ASN A 25 -7.76 7.64 3.16
CA ASN A 25 -8.73 7.75 4.25
C ASN A 25 -8.08 7.53 5.64
N LEU A 26 -7.19 6.53 5.77
CA LEU A 26 -6.47 6.24 7.00
C LEU A 26 -5.48 7.36 7.39
N LEU A 27 -4.95 8.09 6.41
CA LEU A 27 -3.96 9.15 6.58
C LEU A 27 -4.48 10.46 5.98
N ASN A 28 -5.68 10.84 6.41
CA ASN A 28 -6.39 12.01 5.89
C ASN A 28 -5.79 13.33 6.40
N THR A 29 -4.94 13.94 5.59
CA THR A 29 -4.35 15.25 5.88
C THR A 29 -5.32 16.41 5.66
N GLU A 30 -6.40 16.23 4.90
CA GLU A 30 -7.36 17.31 4.60
C GLU A 30 -8.09 17.77 5.86
N ASP A 31 -8.39 16.85 6.79
CA ASP A 31 -9.01 17.20 8.05
C ASP A 31 -8.09 18.04 8.94
N ILE A 32 -6.77 17.84 8.86
CA ILE A 32 -5.80 18.68 9.56
C ILE A 32 -5.73 20.06 8.90
N VAL A 33 -5.72 20.11 7.57
CA VAL A 33 -5.71 21.38 6.82
C VAL A 33 -6.95 22.22 7.15
N LYS A 34 -8.15 21.60 7.20
CA LYS A 34 -9.39 22.27 7.60
C LYS A 34 -9.27 22.83 9.02
N LYS A 35 -8.82 22.02 9.99
CA LYS A 35 -8.59 22.49 11.37
C LYS A 35 -7.62 23.66 11.43
N LEU A 36 -6.57 23.68 10.61
CA LEU A 36 -5.60 24.78 10.56
C LEU A 36 -6.18 26.08 10.01
N GLN A 37 -7.17 26.02 9.10
CA GLN A 37 -7.85 27.19 8.55
C GLN A 37 -8.65 27.94 9.62
N ASP A 38 -9.21 27.24 10.59
CA ASP A 38 -9.99 27.81 11.71
C ASP A 38 -9.12 28.51 12.77
N SER A 39 -7.81 28.66 12.53
CA SER A 39 -6.86 29.30 13.44
C SER A 39 -6.89 28.77 14.89
N PRO A 40 -6.69 27.47 15.10
CA PRO A 40 -6.77 26.85 16.42
C PRO A 40 -5.56 27.27 17.27
N ASP A 41 -5.66 27.15 18.58
CA ASP A 41 -4.55 27.49 19.49
C ASP A 41 -3.35 26.52 19.35
N ASN A 42 -3.61 25.28 18.94
CA ASN A 42 -2.61 24.21 18.84
C ASN A 42 -1.97 24.05 17.44
N LYS A 43 -1.77 25.15 16.69
CA LYS A 43 -1.27 25.13 15.31
C LYS A 43 0.00 24.29 15.13
N LEU A 44 0.97 24.46 16.03
CA LEU A 44 2.25 23.75 15.95
C LEU A 44 2.06 22.23 16.02
N ALA A 45 1.22 21.75 16.95
CA ALA A 45 0.96 20.33 17.11
C ALA A 45 0.28 19.73 15.87
N LEU A 46 -0.64 20.47 15.23
CA LEU A 46 -1.29 20.04 13.99
C LEU A 46 -0.31 19.95 12.81
N TRP A 47 0.63 20.90 12.69
CA TRP A 47 1.68 20.83 11.67
C TRP A 47 2.63 19.65 11.89
N GLU A 48 3.01 19.39 13.14
CA GLU A 48 3.85 18.23 13.48
C GLU A 48 3.12 16.91 13.18
N GLN A 49 1.83 16.81 13.52
CA GLN A 49 1.00 15.66 13.17
C GLN A 49 0.93 15.46 11.65
N MET A 50 0.70 16.52 10.89
CA MET A 50 0.62 16.47 9.43
C MET A 50 1.94 16.05 8.79
N LYS A 51 3.09 16.53 9.32
CA LYS A 51 4.42 16.11 8.89
C LYS A 51 4.56 14.59 8.98
N ILE A 52 4.27 14.00 10.14
CA ILE A 52 4.34 12.53 10.32
C ILE A 52 3.38 11.81 9.37
N MET A 53 2.16 12.31 9.22
CA MET A 53 1.13 11.69 8.39
C MET A 53 1.49 11.67 6.91
N ILE A 54 2.08 12.74 6.38
CA ILE A 54 2.52 12.84 4.97
C ILE A 54 3.63 11.82 4.68
N PHE A 55 4.67 11.77 5.51
CA PHE A 55 5.76 10.81 5.32
C PHE A 55 5.28 9.36 5.46
N THR A 56 4.40 9.10 6.42
CA THR A 56 3.75 7.78 6.58
C THR A 56 2.97 7.42 5.33
N ARG A 57 2.15 8.34 4.79
CA ARG A 57 1.31 8.10 3.60
C ARG A 57 2.14 7.76 2.37
N ILE A 58 3.23 8.50 2.12
CA ILE A 58 4.13 8.24 1.00
C ILE A 58 4.76 6.85 1.12
N CYS A 59 5.30 6.51 2.30
CA CYS A 59 5.92 5.21 2.53
C CYS A 59 4.91 4.06 2.37
N VAL A 60 3.73 4.18 3.01
CA VAL A 60 2.68 3.16 2.93
C VAL A 60 2.22 2.95 1.50
N LEU A 61 2.04 4.02 0.70
CA LEU A 61 1.68 3.89 -0.71
C LEU A 61 2.71 3.09 -1.50
N VAL A 62 4.01 3.39 -1.35
CA VAL A 62 5.09 2.70 -2.06
C VAL A 62 5.12 1.22 -1.70
N TYR A 63 5.14 0.90 -0.39
CA TYR A 63 5.18 -0.47 0.08
C TYR A 63 3.92 -1.23 -0.31
N ALA A 64 2.74 -0.63 -0.10
CA ALA A 64 1.49 -1.34 -0.30
C ALA A 64 1.25 -1.68 -1.78
N LEU A 65 1.51 -0.74 -2.69
CA LEU A 65 1.36 -0.97 -4.12
C LEU A 65 2.40 -1.97 -4.65
N SER A 66 3.62 -1.95 -4.11
CA SER A 66 4.66 -2.93 -4.46
C SER A 66 4.28 -4.35 -4.01
N ILE A 67 3.84 -4.50 -2.76
CA ILE A 67 3.38 -5.78 -2.21
C ILE A 67 2.19 -6.32 -3.01
N LEU A 68 1.20 -5.48 -3.30
CA LEU A 68 0.03 -5.85 -4.09
C LEU A 68 0.43 -6.35 -5.49
N ASN A 69 1.26 -5.59 -6.20
CA ASN A 69 1.69 -5.94 -7.55
C ASN A 69 2.44 -7.28 -7.58
N VAL A 70 3.38 -7.50 -6.65
CA VAL A 70 4.12 -8.78 -6.57
C VAL A 70 3.16 -9.92 -6.20
N THR A 71 2.30 -9.73 -5.20
CA THR A 71 1.35 -10.75 -4.74
C THR A 71 0.41 -11.19 -5.85
N LEU A 72 -0.20 -10.25 -6.57
CA LEU A 72 -1.14 -10.56 -7.66
C LEU A 72 -0.44 -11.23 -8.84
N ARG A 73 0.77 -10.79 -9.19
CA ARG A 73 1.56 -11.48 -10.23
C ARG A 73 1.87 -12.91 -9.84
N VAL A 74 2.27 -13.16 -8.60
CA VAL A 74 2.54 -14.53 -8.11
C VAL A 74 1.25 -15.35 -8.14
N GLN A 75 0.16 -14.84 -7.58
CA GLN A 75 -1.12 -15.54 -7.52
C GLN A 75 -1.65 -15.89 -8.92
N LEU A 76 -1.73 -14.91 -9.82
CA LEU A 76 -2.31 -15.10 -11.14
C LEU A 76 -1.46 -15.96 -12.07
N ASN A 77 -0.12 -15.95 -11.92
CA ASN A 77 0.73 -16.86 -12.68
C ASN A 77 0.64 -18.30 -12.16
N ILE A 78 0.57 -18.51 -10.84
CA ILE A 78 0.40 -19.86 -10.27
C ILE A 78 -0.92 -20.48 -10.75
N ILE A 79 -2.04 -19.78 -10.57
CA ILE A 79 -3.36 -20.29 -11.00
C ILE A 79 -3.42 -20.43 -12.53
N GLY A 80 -2.83 -19.51 -13.29
CA GLY A 80 -2.76 -19.59 -14.74
C GLY A 80 -1.97 -20.80 -15.24
N GLY A 81 -0.91 -21.20 -14.53
CA GLY A 81 -0.15 -22.42 -14.82
C GLY A 81 -0.98 -23.69 -14.62
N TYR A 82 -1.75 -23.76 -13.53
CA TYR A 82 -2.65 -24.89 -13.28
C TYR A 82 -3.79 -24.95 -14.30
N LEU A 83 -4.44 -23.83 -14.61
CA LEU A 83 -5.48 -23.75 -15.64
C LEU A 83 -4.96 -24.17 -17.01
N TYR A 84 -3.73 -23.77 -17.36
CA TYR A 84 -3.11 -24.20 -18.62
C TYR A 84 -2.89 -25.71 -18.65
N ARG A 85 -2.34 -26.28 -17.58
CA ARG A 85 -2.12 -27.73 -17.50
C ARG A 85 -3.44 -28.51 -17.62
N ASP A 86 -4.47 -28.08 -16.90
CA ASP A 86 -5.79 -28.72 -16.92
C ASP A 86 -6.49 -28.55 -18.29
N SER A 87 -6.12 -27.54 -19.09
CA SER A 87 -6.63 -27.37 -20.47
C SER A 87 -5.94 -28.23 -21.53
N VAL A 88 -4.72 -28.70 -21.26
CA VAL A 88 -3.89 -29.47 -22.21
C VAL A 88 -3.94 -30.97 -21.91
N ARG A 89 -4.19 -31.35 -20.67
CA ARG A 89 -4.29 -32.76 -20.25
C ARG A 89 -5.74 -33.21 -20.25
N GLU A 90 -6.00 -34.42 -20.73
CA GLU A 90 -7.32 -35.09 -20.61
C GLU A 90 -7.51 -35.75 -19.23
N GLU A 91 -6.70 -35.35 -18.25
CA GLU A 91 -6.80 -35.80 -16.86
C GLU A 91 -7.92 -35.04 -16.11
N GLU A 92 -8.33 -35.54 -14.95
CA GLU A 92 -9.24 -34.80 -14.10
C GLU A 92 -8.65 -33.44 -13.70
N PRO A 93 -9.44 -32.36 -13.73
CA PRO A 93 -8.98 -31.02 -13.37
C PRO A 93 -8.53 -31.02 -11.92
N MET A 94 -7.32 -30.54 -11.67
CA MET A 94 -6.77 -30.51 -10.31
C MET A 94 -7.27 -29.32 -9.52
N ILE A 95 -7.71 -28.26 -10.20
CA ILE A 95 -8.21 -27.05 -9.54
C ILE A 95 -9.63 -26.74 -10.01
N ASP A 96 -10.59 -27.02 -9.14
CA ASP A 96 -11.98 -26.60 -9.32
C ASP A 96 -12.18 -25.09 -9.11
N SER A 97 -13.37 -24.60 -9.48
CA SER A 97 -13.72 -23.18 -9.38
C SER A 97 -13.72 -22.65 -7.93
N ASP A 98 -14.05 -23.51 -6.96
CA ASP A 98 -14.10 -23.11 -5.53
C ASP A 98 -12.70 -22.88 -4.97
N LEU A 99 -11.75 -23.77 -5.29
CA LEU A 99 -10.35 -23.63 -4.93
C LEU A 99 -9.72 -22.40 -5.61
N GLN A 100 -10.04 -22.14 -6.88
CA GLN A 100 -9.62 -20.92 -7.59
C GLN A 100 -10.06 -19.66 -6.85
N ALA A 101 -11.34 -19.58 -6.49
CA ALA A 101 -11.90 -18.44 -5.78
C ALA A 101 -11.26 -18.26 -4.39
N LYS A 102 -11.12 -19.34 -3.61
CA LYS A 102 -10.47 -19.31 -2.30
C LYS A 102 -9.03 -18.83 -2.38
N TYR A 103 -8.25 -19.34 -3.33
CA TYR A 103 -6.87 -18.93 -3.52
C TYR A 103 -6.73 -17.44 -3.89
N LEU A 104 -7.53 -16.96 -4.83
CA LEU A 104 -7.52 -15.54 -5.22
C LEU A 104 -7.99 -14.63 -4.08
N SER A 105 -8.90 -15.10 -3.22
CA SER A 105 -9.39 -14.34 -2.07
C SER A 105 -8.32 -14.04 -1.02
N LEU A 106 -7.17 -14.74 -1.03
CA LEU A 106 -6.07 -14.49 -0.10
C LEU A 106 -5.52 -13.05 -0.19
N CYS A 107 -5.63 -12.39 -1.35
CA CYS A 107 -5.23 -10.99 -1.48
C CYS A 107 -6.19 -10.01 -0.76
N HIS A 108 -7.42 -10.43 -0.45
CA HIS A 108 -8.40 -9.56 0.21
C HIS A 108 -7.97 -9.16 1.61
N HIS A 109 -7.25 -10.04 2.34
CA HIS A 109 -6.71 -9.67 3.64
C HIS A 109 -5.76 -8.47 3.52
N PHE A 110 -4.90 -8.49 2.50
CA PHE A 110 -3.97 -7.38 2.25
C PHE A 110 -4.72 -6.11 1.84
N VAL A 111 -5.72 -6.21 0.97
CA VAL A 111 -6.51 -5.05 0.50
C VAL A 111 -7.40 -4.45 1.61
N GLY A 112 -7.74 -5.23 2.63
CA GLY A 112 -8.50 -4.78 3.81
C GLY A 112 -7.62 -4.45 5.01
N PRO A 113 -7.66 -5.24 6.10
CA PRO A 113 -6.98 -4.93 7.36
C PRO A 113 -5.45 -4.86 7.24
N GLY A 114 -4.85 -5.57 6.27
CA GLY A 114 -3.40 -5.58 6.08
C GLY A 114 -2.80 -4.20 5.77
N VAL A 115 -3.56 -3.30 5.14
CA VAL A 115 -3.14 -1.91 4.90
C VAL A 115 -2.98 -1.15 6.22
N GLU A 116 -3.88 -1.36 7.18
CA GLU A 116 -3.84 -0.70 8.48
C GLU A 116 -2.66 -1.21 9.31
N ASP A 117 -2.41 -2.51 9.30
CA ASP A 117 -1.25 -3.12 9.96
C ASP A 117 0.07 -2.59 9.38
N LEU A 118 0.16 -2.52 8.05
CA LEU A 118 1.32 -1.95 7.36
C LEU A 118 1.52 -0.47 7.73
N LYS A 119 0.44 0.30 7.73
CA LYS A 119 0.45 1.71 8.15
C LYS A 119 0.95 1.85 9.58
N ASN A 120 0.45 1.04 10.51
CA ASN A 120 0.84 1.12 11.92
C ASN A 120 2.32 0.75 12.14
N GLN A 121 2.87 -0.17 11.36
CA GLN A 121 4.30 -0.48 11.40
C GLN A 121 5.15 0.67 10.83
N ILE A 122 4.79 1.17 9.65
CA ILE A 122 5.53 2.26 8.99
C ILE A 122 5.45 3.55 9.80
N GLU A 123 4.30 3.88 10.38
CA GLU A 123 4.12 5.09 11.19
C GLU A 123 5.10 5.12 12.39
N LYS A 124 5.39 3.97 13.01
CA LYS A 124 6.38 3.88 14.09
C LYS A 124 7.79 4.22 13.61
N ALA A 125 8.19 3.68 12.46
CA ALA A 125 9.49 3.98 11.86
C ALA A 125 9.59 5.46 11.44
N VAL A 126 8.55 5.98 10.80
CA VAL A 126 8.46 7.39 10.39
C VAL A 126 8.55 8.31 11.60
N LYS A 127 7.82 8.06 12.69
CA LYS A 127 7.91 8.86 13.92
C LYS A 127 9.34 8.92 14.43
N ARG A 128 10.02 7.78 14.54
CA ARG A 128 11.41 7.72 15.03
C ARG A 128 12.37 8.61 14.24
N VAL A 129 12.19 8.71 12.92
CA VAL A 129 13.12 9.44 12.03
C VAL A 129 12.70 10.90 11.82
N VAL A 130 11.41 11.15 11.67
CA VAL A 130 10.88 12.43 11.18
C VAL A 130 10.47 13.37 12.31
N GLU A 131 10.11 12.84 13.48
CA GLU A 131 9.71 13.65 14.65
C GLU A 131 10.79 14.69 15.04
N PRO A 132 12.09 14.35 15.13
CA PRO A 132 13.14 15.30 15.52
C PRO A 132 13.40 16.41 14.49
N ILE A 133 12.91 16.27 13.26
CA ILE A 133 13.18 17.22 12.18
C ILE A 133 12.29 18.46 12.37
N SER A 134 12.88 19.59 12.73
CA SER A 134 12.13 20.84 12.88
C SER A 134 11.40 21.25 11.59
N LEU A 135 10.15 21.69 11.70
CA LEU A 135 9.38 22.28 10.60
C LEU A 135 10.06 23.51 9.95
N LYS A 136 10.99 24.16 10.65
CA LYS A 136 11.75 25.31 10.12
C LYS A 136 13.05 24.91 9.42
N LYS A 137 13.45 23.63 9.51
CA LYS A 137 14.67 23.13 8.88
C LYS A 137 14.48 23.19 7.36
N LYS A 138 15.35 23.91 6.67
CA LYS A 138 15.48 23.79 5.21
C LYS A 138 16.11 22.44 4.91
N ILE A 139 15.46 21.66 4.05
CA ILE A 139 15.90 20.32 3.68
C ILE A 139 16.21 20.29 2.18
N THR A 140 17.35 19.73 1.82
CA THR A 140 17.73 19.47 0.42
C THR A 140 17.11 18.16 -0.06
N LEU A 141 17.09 17.94 -1.37
CA LEU A 141 16.62 16.67 -1.95
C LEU A 141 17.40 15.47 -1.41
N GLN A 142 18.73 15.61 -1.29
CA GLN A 142 19.60 14.56 -0.77
C GLN A 142 19.27 14.23 0.70
N GLU A 143 18.97 15.23 1.53
CA GLU A 143 18.54 14.99 2.90
C GLU A 143 17.15 14.32 2.95
N VAL A 144 16.22 14.68 2.05
CA VAL A 144 14.93 13.98 1.95
C VAL A 144 15.14 12.51 1.59
N GLU A 145 16.04 12.22 0.66
CA GLU A 145 16.40 10.84 0.29
C GLU A 145 16.96 10.08 1.50
N GLN A 146 17.88 10.69 2.25
CA GLN A 146 18.44 10.11 3.48
C GLN A 146 17.37 9.85 4.55
N VAL A 147 16.35 10.71 4.65
CA VAL A 147 15.20 10.48 5.55
C VAL A 147 14.46 9.21 5.14
N PHE A 148 14.15 9.01 3.86
CA PHE A 148 13.50 7.78 3.39
C PHE A 148 14.37 6.53 3.59
N TRP A 149 15.67 6.61 3.33
CA TRP A 149 16.61 5.53 3.64
C TRP A 149 16.63 5.18 5.14
N SER A 150 16.59 6.19 5.99
CA SER A 150 16.57 6.00 7.45
C SER A 150 15.26 5.40 7.95
N ILE A 151 14.14 5.63 7.26
CA ILE A 151 12.84 4.99 7.58
C ILE A 151 12.86 3.50 7.25
N GLN A 152 13.62 3.10 6.23
CA GLN A 152 13.73 1.70 5.79
C GLN A 152 14.63 0.84 6.69
N THR A 153 15.53 1.45 7.48
CA THR A 153 16.57 0.76 8.28
C THR A 153 16.17 0.63 9.74
#